data_AF-A0A2D9IP05-F1
#
_entry.id   AF-A0A2D9IP05-F1
#
_cell.length_a   1.000
_cell.length_b   1.000
_cell.length_c   1.000
_cell.angle_alpha   90.00
_cell.angle_beta   90.00
_cell.angle_gamma   90.00
#
_symmetry.space_group_name_H-M   'P 1'
#
loop_
_entity.id
_entity.type
_entity.pdbx_description
1 polymer ?
#
loop_
_entity_poly.entity_id
_entity_poly.type
_entity_poly.pdbx_seq_one_letter_code
_entity_poly.pdbx_strand_id
1 'polypeptide(L)' 'MDLTGFASYILSGFTLIAGIVIFFGENEYIVPASGRSLRLPCSFLFWFLALIFWAMAVKIEDDDTII' A
#
# COMPACT_ATOMS: atom_id res chain seq x y z
N MET A 1 -10.68 -18.46 1.81
CA MET A 1 -9.86 -17.28 1.50
C MET A 1 -9.12 -17.58 0.22
N ASP A 2 -9.59 -16.98 -0.87
CA ASP A 2 -9.00 -17.17 -2.18
C ASP A 2 -7.56 -16.65 -2.24
N LEU A 3 -6.75 -17.28 -3.10
CA LEU A 3 -5.36 -16.88 -3.35
C LEU A 3 -5.26 -15.39 -3.71
N THR A 4 -6.27 -14.87 -4.40
CA THR A 4 -6.41 -13.46 -4.78
C THR A 4 -6.67 -12.54 -3.58
N GLY A 5 -7.51 -12.96 -2.63
CA GLY A 5 -7.76 -12.22 -1.38
C GLY A 5 -6.51 -12.18 -0.51
N PHE A 6 -5.84 -13.32 -0.35
CA PHE A 6 -4.57 -13.43 0.38
C PHE A 6 -3.46 -12.57 -0.24
N ALA A 7 -3.30 -12.59 -1.57
CA ALA A 7 -2.34 -11.73 -2.27
C ALA A 7 -2.66 -10.23 -2.07
N SER A 8 -3.94 -9.86 -2.05
CA SER A 8 -4.38 -8.47 -1.83
C SER A 8 -4.05 -7.96 -0.43
N TYR A 9 -4.19 -8.79 0.61
CA TYR A 9 -3.77 -8.43 1.98
C TYR A 9 -2.25 -8.25 2.08
N ILE A 10 -1.46 -9.13 1.45
CA ILE A 10 0.00 -9.00 1.43
C ILE A 10 0.43 -7.72 0.72
N LEU A 11 -0.15 -7.43 -0.46
CA LEU A 11 0.12 -6.21 -1.22
C LEU A 11 -0.28 -4.95 -0.43
N SER A 12 -1.41 -4.98 0.27
CA SER A 12 -1.83 -3.91 1.17
C SER A 12 -0.81 -3.67 2.28
N GLY A 13 -0.39 -4.72 2.98
CA GLY A 13 0.63 -4.61 4.03
C GLY A 13 1.96 -4.07 3.50
N PHE A 14 2.40 -4.54 2.33
CA PHE A 14 3.67 -4.13 1.73
C PHE A 14 3.67 -2.65 1.32
N THR A 15 2.57 -2.18 0.72
CA THR A 15 2.41 -0.78 0.31
C THR A 15 2.26 0.16 1.52
N LEU A 16 1.61 -0.29 2.59
CA LEU A 16 1.54 0.44 3.86
C LEU A 16 2.94 0.62 4.48
N ILE A 17 3.70 -0.47 4.58
CA ILE A 17 5.07 -0.45 5.11
C ILE A 17 5.97 0.41 4.24
N ALA A 18 5.90 0.27 2.91
CA ALA A 18 6.66 1.11 1.98
C ALA A 18 6.33 2.61 2.16
N GLY A 19 5.06 2.96 2.33
CA GLY A 19 4.64 4.33 2.62
C GLY A 19 5.20 4.87 3.94
N ILE A 20 5.22 4.06 5.01
CA ILE A 20 5.82 4.42 6.30
C ILE A 20 7.34 4.62 6.16
N VAL A 21 8.03 3.69 5.49
CA VAL A 21 9.48 3.76 5.27
C VAL A 21 9.85 5.00 4.47
N ILE A 22 9.06 5.37 3.45
CA ILE A 22 9.27 6.60 2.68
C ILE A 22 8.95 7.83 3.54
N PHE A 23 7.91 7.78 4.38
CA PHE A 23 7.53 8.90 5.24
C PHE A 23 8.56 9.19 6.33
N PHE A 24 9.17 8.16 6.96
CA PHE A 24 10.18 8.31 8.01
C PHE A 24 11.62 8.24 7.51
N GLY A 25 11.85 7.82 6.26
CA GLY A 25 13.17 7.69 5.68
C GLY A 25 13.90 9.02 5.63
N GLU A 26 14.84 9.23 6.56
CA GLU A 26 15.59 10.48 6.74
C GLU A 26 16.53 10.81 5.57
N ASN A 27 16.80 9.84 4.69
CA ASN A 27 17.81 9.97 3.65
C ASN A 27 17.18 9.98 2.26
N GLU A 28 17.70 10.86 1.41
CA GLU A 28 17.41 11.13 -0.01
C GLU A 28 17.60 9.91 -0.95
N TYR A 29 17.71 8.71 -0.38
CA TYR A 29 18.31 7.52 -0.99
C TYR A 29 17.28 6.53 -1.57
N ILE A 30 16.00 6.63 -1.22
CA ILE A 30 14.97 5.67 -1.67
C ILE A 30 14.24 6.14 -2.94
N VAL A 31 14.23 7.45 -3.23
CA VAL A 31 13.69 7.98 -4.50
C VAL A 31 14.60 9.12 -4.99
N PRO A 32 15.44 8.91 -6.02
CA PRO A 32 16.31 9.95 -6.57
C PRO A 32 15.52 10.89 -7.49
N ALA A 33 14.35 11.37 -7.06
CA ALA A 33 13.51 12.27 -7.82
C ALA A 33 13.31 13.59 -7.06
N SER A 34 14.18 14.56 -7.37
CA SER A 34 13.84 15.99 -7.38
C SER A 34 13.24 16.54 -6.08
N GLY A 35 14.08 16.70 -5.05
CA GLY A 35 13.83 17.65 -3.97
C GLY A 35 12.85 17.20 -2.88
N ARG A 36 13.02 17.81 -1.70
CA ARG A 36 12.35 17.49 -0.44
C ARG A 36 10.80 17.42 -0.51
N SER A 37 10.18 18.00 -1.55
CA SER A 37 8.72 18.01 -1.74
C SER A 37 8.12 16.73 -2.32
N LEU A 38 8.90 15.84 -2.97
CA LEU A 38 8.34 14.66 -3.63
C LEU A 38 8.11 13.45 -2.69
N ARG A 39 8.69 13.47 -1.49
CA ARG A 39 8.56 12.39 -0.49
C ARG A 39 7.14 12.26 0.05
N LEU A 40 6.51 13.39 0.40
CA LEU A 40 5.13 13.47 0.91
C LEU A 40 4.08 12.91 -0.07
N PRO A 41 4.03 13.32 -1.35
CA PRO A 41 3.07 12.76 -2.30
C PRO A 41 3.36 11.28 -2.59
N CYS A 42 4.62 10.86 -2.57
CA CYS A 42 4.99 9.45 -2.78
C CYS A 42 4.50 8.56 -1.62
N SER A 43 4.77 8.92 -0.36
CA SER A 43 4.25 8.17 0.80
C SER A 43 2.72 8.16 0.82
N PHE A 44 2.08 9.28 0.47
CA PHE A 44 0.63 9.37 0.40
C PHE A 44 0.04 8.41 -0.65
N LEU A 45 0.67 8.32 -1.83
CA LEU A 45 0.24 7.42 -2.89
C LEU A 45 0.36 5.95 -2.47
N PHE A 46 1.45 5.59 -1.78
CA PHE A 46 1.62 4.24 -1.22
C PHE A 46 0.59 3.89 -0.15
N TRP A 47 0.26 4.83 0.75
CA TRP A 47 -0.82 4.63 1.72
C TRP A 47 -2.19 4.52 1.05
N PHE A 48 -2.46 5.30 0.00
CA PHE A 48 -3.72 5.22 -0.74
C PHE A 48 -3.84 3.87 -1.48
N LEU A 49 -2.75 3.38 -2.06
CA LEU A 49 -2.68 2.06 -2.68
C LEU A 49 -2.93 0.94 -1.66
N ALA A 50 -2.39 1.07 -0.44
CA ALA A 50 -2.63 0.13 0.65
C ALA A 50 -4.12 0.04 1.01
N LEU A 51 -4.81 1.19 1.09
CA LEU A 51 -6.25 1.23 1.33
C LEU A 51 -7.06 0.61 0.19
N ILE A 52 -6.67 0.82 -1.06
CA ILE A 52 -7.32 0.21 -2.23
C ILE A 52 -7.19 -1.32 -2.18
N PHE A 53 -5.97 -1.83 -1.97
CA PHE A 53 -5.75 -3.27 -1.87
C PHE A 53 -6.45 -3.89 -0.67
N TRP A 54 -6.53 -3.18 0.45
CA TRP A 54 -7.30 -3.61 1.61
C TRP A 54 -8.79 -3.69 1.31
N ALA A 55 -9.37 -2.64 0.69
CA ALA A 55 -10.77 -2.60 0.33
C ALA A 55 -11.13 -3.71 -0.69
N MET A 56 -10.25 -3.97 -1.64
CA MET A 56 -10.39 -5.09 -2.59
C MET A 56 -10.34 -6.44 -1.87
N ALA A 57 -9.45 -6.61 -0.89
CA ALA A 57 -9.36 -7.85 -0.12
C ALA A 57 -10.63 -8.12 0.68
N VAL A 58 -11.15 -7.10 1.38
CA VAL A 58 -12.43 -7.19 2.10
C VAL A 58 -13.58 -7.53 1.15
N LYS A 59 -13.63 -6.89 -0.03
CA LYS A 59 -14.68 -7.18 -1.01
C LYS A 59 -14.61 -8.61 -1.55
N ILE A 60 -13.42 -9.16 -1.76
CA ILE A 60 -13.25 -10.55 -2.21
C ILE A 60 -13.74 -11.51 -1.13
N GLU A 61 -13.43 -11.25 0.14
CA GLU A 61 -13.96 -12.07 1.25
C GLU A 61 -15.48 -11.96 1.40
N ASP A 62 -16.05 -10.76 1.19
CA ASP A 62 -17.50 -10.56 1.18
C ASP A 62 -18.17 -11.30 -0.01
N ASP A 63 -17.61 -11.25 -1.22
CA ASP A 63 -18.15 -11.97 -2.38
C ASP A 63 -18.07 -13.51 -2.19
N ASP A 64 -17.01 -14.03 -1.56
CA ASP A 64 -16.81 -15.46 -1.28
C ASP A 64 -17.77 -16.02 -0.21
N THR A 65 -18.29 -15.17 0.68
CA THR A 65 -19.14 -15.59 1.81
C THR A 65 -20.64 -15.61 1.49
N ILE A 66 -21.06 -15.16 0.30
CA ILE A 66 -22.47 -15.09 -0.13
C ILE A 66 -22.91 -16.38 -0.88
N ILE A 67 -22.28 -17.53 -0.58
CA ILE A 67 -22.69 -18.86 -1.08
C ILE A 67 -23.16 -19.74 0.08
#